data_AF-A0A948KW60-F1
#
_entry.id   AF-A0A948KW60-F1
#
_cell.length_a   1.000
_cell.length_b   1.000
_cell.length_c   1.000
_cell.angle_alpha   90.00
_cell.angle_beta   90.00
_cell.angle_gamma   90.00
#
_symmetry.space_group_name_H-M   'P 1'
#
loop_
_entity.id
_entity.type
_entity.pdbx_description
1 polymer ?
#
loop_
_entity_poly.entity_id
_entity_poly.type
_entity_poly.pdbx_seq_one_letter_code
_entity_poly.pdbx_strand_id
1 'polypeptide(L)'
;MLFIAVRSSKGSPELMRASADILVEFPSPTAKDIRRTIELVTQRPCPALPSSLGSGLGFQTIAAAIRPGTTPASCIKRLHQARERLRDEPSAASTPPLAELHGYGEAMDWGLRLMSDLESWRKGKLAFEALDRMVVLAGPPGVGKTTFVRSLAKSSGLPLHASSVADWFSSSNGYLDGVIKAMDGLFARAQADAPAVVLLDEIDAIPDRSALDSRHREWWTTMVGRMLTILDGASDHSNRLVVIGTTNYPDRLDSALVRPGRLSRIIRIEPPEAKALFGILRQRVGHDLTDQELHRIALLAVGGTGADVAGWVGSARAVARSQGRPMVAADLIHQIAPVPDLPFSVIRRVAVHESGHAVLASTLAIGRVESVRITGVGSSGGNTLVADAFKPLMTLSDIRDLAVFILAGRAAEMVVLGDASSGAGGSQDSDLAKATRLIAANHLSYGFGDGLGYLADEAGLMTALARDPSLRSIVDRDLGTIFQRALAIAQRHALQIAAVADALIERRLLTGDELRRMLDVGRDAVEPKEPGNG
;
A
#
# COMPACT_ATOMS: atom_id res chain seq x y z
N MET A 1 57.58 -7.95 -3.39
CA MET A 1 56.62 -8.71 -4.22
C MET A 1 55.24 -8.45 -3.64
N LEU A 2 54.43 -7.62 -4.30
CA LEU A 2 53.23 -7.02 -3.74
C LEU A 2 52.00 -7.84 -4.19
N PHE A 3 51.60 -8.84 -3.42
CA PHE A 3 50.42 -9.64 -3.74
C PHE A 3 49.14 -8.91 -3.36
N ILE A 4 48.32 -8.54 -4.34
CA ILE A 4 46.97 -8.00 -4.12
C ILE A 4 45.96 -9.11 -4.40
N ALA A 5 45.24 -9.55 -3.37
CA ALA A 5 44.16 -10.52 -3.49
C ALA A 5 42.82 -9.81 -3.75
N VAL A 6 42.14 -10.16 -4.85
CA VAL A 6 40.86 -9.56 -5.24
C VAL A 6 39.74 -10.61 -5.12
N ARG A 7 38.69 -10.26 -4.39
CA ARG A 7 37.67 -11.20 -3.87
C ARG A 7 36.51 -11.50 -4.82
N SER A 8 36.27 -10.67 -5.84
CA SER A 8 35.15 -10.87 -6.79
C SER A 8 35.39 -10.12 -8.10
N SER A 9 35.31 -10.85 -9.21
CA SER A 9 35.38 -10.33 -10.58
C SER A 9 34.20 -9.43 -10.97
N LYS A 10 33.19 -9.24 -10.12
CA LYS A 10 31.99 -8.43 -10.41
C LYS A 10 31.90 -7.08 -9.68
N GLY A 11 32.86 -6.75 -8.82
CA GLY A 11 32.78 -5.51 -8.00
C GLY A 11 34.08 -4.72 -7.81
N SER A 12 35.21 -5.20 -8.32
CA SER A 12 36.51 -4.49 -8.15
C SER A 12 36.81 -3.55 -9.32
N PRO A 13 37.42 -2.36 -9.07
CA PRO A 13 37.86 -1.46 -10.13
C PRO A 13 38.78 -2.16 -11.14
N GLU A 14 38.62 -1.85 -12.42
CA GLU A 14 39.32 -2.51 -13.53
C GLU A 14 40.85 -2.42 -13.37
N LEU A 15 41.35 -1.28 -12.86
CA LEU A 15 42.75 -1.02 -12.53
C LEU A 15 43.34 -2.02 -11.53
N MET A 16 42.58 -2.46 -10.52
CA MET A 16 43.07 -3.44 -9.52
C MET A 16 43.16 -4.85 -10.08
N ARG A 17 42.34 -5.18 -11.08
CA ARG A 17 42.39 -6.50 -11.75
C ARG A 17 43.55 -6.55 -12.72
N ALA A 18 43.81 -5.44 -13.42
CA ALA A 18 44.91 -5.34 -14.38
C ALA A 18 46.30 -5.39 -13.72
N SER A 19 46.40 -5.01 -12.43
CA SER A 19 47.68 -4.95 -11.70
C SER A 19 47.96 -6.14 -10.78
N ALA A 20 47.13 -7.19 -10.78
CA ALA A 20 47.27 -8.31 -9.84
C ALA A 20 48.14 -9.44 -10.43
N ASP A 21 49.19 -9.84 -9.69
CA ASP A 21 50.08 -10.95 -10.07
C ASP A 21 49.37 -12.33 -10.03
N ILE A 22 48.41 -12.50 -9.13
CA ILE A 22 47.62 -13.74 -8.98
C ILE A 22 46.18 -13.37 -8.65
N LEU A 23 45.24 -13.90 -9.43
CA LEU A 23 43.81 -13.83 -9.14
C LEU A 23 43.34 -15.19 -8.61
N VAL A 24 42.85 -15.22 -7.37
CA VAL A 24 42.23 -16.42 -6.78
C VAL A 24 40.74 -16.18 -6.64
N GLU A 25 39.93 -16.93 -7.40
CA GLU A 25 38.49 -16.87 -7.34
C GLU A 25 37.96 -17.98 -6.40
N PHE A 26 37.31 -17.59 -5.31
CA PHE A 26 36.68 -18.53 -4.39
C PHE A 26 35.25 -18.83 -4.85
N PRO A 27 34.84 -20.11 -4.99
CA PRO A 27 33.46 -20.45 -5.27
C PRO A 27 32.56 -20.03 -4.11
N SER A 28 31.27 -19.83 -4.39
CA SER A 28 30.29 -19.55 -3.34
C SER A 28 30.20 -20.72 -2.35
N PRO A 29 30.06 -20.46 -1.03
CA PRO A 29 29.98 -21.52 -0.03
C PRO A 29 28.82 -22.48 -0.31
N THR A 30 29.11 -23.78 -0.30
CA THR A 30 28.08 -24.81 -0.46
C THR A 30 27.25 -24.97 0.81
N ALA A 31 26.10 -25.64 0.72
CA ALA A 31 25.30 -25.98 1.91
C ALA A 31 26.07 -26.83 2.94
N LYS A 32 27.06 -27.62 2.49
CA LYS A 32 27.96 -28.37 3.38
C LYS A 32 28.90 -27.43 4.13
N ASP A 33 29.47 -26.44 3.44
CA ASP A 33 30.36 -25.45 4.04
C ASP A 33 29.62 -24.62 5.09
N ILE A 34 28.42 -24.13 4.76
CA ILE A 34 27.56 -23.36 5.67
C ILE A 34 27.19 -24.19 6.91
N ARG A 35 26.80 -25.46 6.71
CA ARG A 35 26.49 -26.36 7.83
C ARG A 35 27.69 -26.51 8.75
N ARG A 36 28.87 -26.75 8.18
CA ARG A 36 30.11 -26.93 8.95
C ARG A 36 30.48 -25.66 9.70
N THR A 37 30.31 -24.48 9.09
CA THR A 37 30.53 -23.19 9.76
C THR A 37 29.55 -22.99 10.92
N ILE A 38 28.26 -23.34 10.78
CA ILE A 38 27.29 -23.26 11.87
C ILE A 38 27.71 -24.16 13.04
N GLU A 39 28.12 -25.40 12.77
CA GLU A 39 28.58 -26.33 13.82
C GLU A 39 29.80 -25.79 14.55
N LEU A 40 30.78 -25.26 13.83
CA LEU A 40 32.00 -24.68 14.40
C LEU A 40 31.74 -23.43 15.25
N VAL A 41 30.85 -22.55 14.80
CA VAL A 41 30.57 -21.27 15.48
C VAL A 41 29.61 -21.45 16.67
N THR A 42 28.65 -22.35 16.56
CA THR A 42 27.64 -22.59 17.61
C THR A 42 28.04 -23.68 18.61
N GLN A 43 29.08 -24.47 18.29
CA GLN A 43 29.52 -25.65 19.05
C GLN A 43 28.38 -26.65 19.28
N ARG A 44 27.44 -26.74 18.34
CA ARG A 44 26.22 -27.58 18.41
C ARG A 44 25.98 -28.29 17.06
N PRO A 45 25.39 -29.49 17.07
CA PRO A 45 25.08 -30.22 15.84
C PRO A 45 24.03 -29.48 15.01
N CYS A 46 24.24 -29.40 13.71
CA CYS A 46 23.34 -28.72 12.76
C CYS A 46 22.67 -29.77 11.83
N PRO A 47 21.34 -29.67 11.58
CA PRO A 47 20.67 -30.56 10.63
C PRO A 47 21.17 -30.35 9.20
N ALA A 48 20.85 -31.29 8.30
CA ALA A 48 21.15 -31.15 6.89
C ALA A 48 20.44 -29.90 6.31
N LEU A 49 21.20 -29.09 5.57
CA LEU A 49 20.71 -27.85 4.99
C LEU A 49 20.28 -28.07 3.53
N PRO A 50 19.21 -27.41 3.04
CA PRO A 50 18.87 -27.40 1.63
C PRO A 50 20.04 -26.87 0.79
N SER A 51 20.29 -27.48 -0.38
CA SER A 51 21.36 -27.06 -1.31
C SER A 51 21.22 -25.59 -1.74
N SER A 52 20.00 -25.06 -1.73
CA SER A 52 19.66 -23.68 -2.10
C SER A 52 19.83 -22.64 -0.99
N LEU A 53 20.18 -23.02 0.25
CA LEU A 53 20.20 -22.09 1.38
C LEU A 53 21.29 -21.01 1.25
N GLY A 54 22.47 -21.39 0.75
CA GLY A 54 23.59 -20.47 0.51
C GLY A 54 23.57 -19.77 -0.85
N SER A 55 22.72 -20.23 -1.78
CA SER A 55 22.69 -19.73 -3.15
C SER A 55 22.17 -18.28 -3.17
N GLY A 56 22.95 -17.38 -3.79
CA GLY A 56 22.64 -15.96 -3.88
C GLY A 56 23.03 -15.11 -2.66
N LEU A 57 23.44 -15.72 -1.54
CA LEU A 57 23.94 -14.99 -0.38
C LEU A 57 25.43 -14.66 -0.55
N GLY A 58 25.79 -13.38 -0.40
CA GLY A 58 27.20 -12.98 -0.30
C GLY A 58 27.87 -13.50 0.97
N PHE A 59 29.19 -13.65 0.96
CA PHE A 59 29.93 -14.14 2.13
C PHE A 59 29.62 -13.33 3.40
N GLN A 60 29.57 -12.00 3.31
CA GLN A 60 29.33 -11.15 4.49
C GLN A 60 27.96 -11.42 5.10
N THR A 61 26.96 -11.67 4.25
CA THR A 61 25.60 -12.04 4.66
C THR A 61 25.58 -13.40 5.36
N ILE A 62 26.31 -14.39 4.82
CA ILE A 62 26.46 -15.71 5.43
C ILE A 62 27.15 -15.58 6.80
N ALA A 63 28.25 -14.85 6.87
CA ALA A 63 29.01 -14.62 8.10
C ALA A 63 28.17 -13.89 9.17
N ALA A 64 27.42 -12.86 8.78
CA ALA A 64 26.55 -12.11 9.70
C ALA A 64 25.37 -12.93 10.25
N ALA A 65 24.91 -13.93 9.50
CA ALA A 65 23.83 -14.82 9.89
C ALA A 65 24.27 -15.91 10.89
N ILE A 66 25.55 -16.32 10.86
CA ILE A 66 26.11 -17.37 11.71
C ILE A 66 26.84 -16.73 12.89
N ARG A 67 26.15 -16.61 14.04
CA ARG A 67 26.64 -15.86 15.21
C ARG A 67 27.08 -16.77 16.37
N PRO A 68 28.22 -16.48 17.03
CA PRO A 68 28.61 -17.16 18.27
C PRO A 68 27.53 -17.01 19.35
N GLY A 69 27.38 -18.03 20.20
CA GLY A 69 26.41 -18.01 21.30
C GLY A 69 24.94 -18.15 20.89
N THR A 70 24.64 -18.42 19.61
CA THR A 70 23.28 -18.68 19.11
C THR A 70 23.06 -20.14 18.73
N THR A 71 21.81 -20.56 18.51
CA THR A 71 21.50 -21.94 18.12
C THR A 71 21.59 -22.15 16.60
N PRO A 72 21.89 -23.37 16.11
CA PRO A 72 21.85 -23.69 14.69
C PRO A 72 20.54 -23.29 14.00
N ALA A 73 19.39 -23.53 14.66
CA ALA A 73 18.08 -23.14 14.15
C ALA A 73 17.95 -21.60 13.97
N SER A 74 18.54 -20.82 14.88
CA SER A 74 18.57 -19.35 14.78
C SER A 74 19.44 -18.87 13.62
N CYS A 75 20.61 -19.50 13.40
CA CYS A 75 21.47 -19.22 12.25
C CYS A 75 20.76 -19.54 10.91
N ILE A 76 20.10 -20.69 10.83
CA ILE A 76 19.32 -21.10 9.66
C ILE A 76 18.19 -20.11 9.39
N LYS A 77 17.43 -19.72 10.42
CA LYS A 77 16.38 -18.71 10.31
C LYS A 77 16.90 -17.38 9.75
N ARG A 78 18.06 -16.90 10.21
CA ARG A 78 18.68 -15.66 9.69
C ARG A 78 19.14 -15.80 8.24
N LEU A 79 19.66 -16.96 7.84
CA LEU A 79 20.03 -17.23 6.44
C LEU A 79 18.80 -17.22 5.53
N HIS A 80 17.69 -17.81 5.98
CA HIS A 80 16.41 -17.75 5.26
C HIS A 80 15.90 -16.31 5.11
N GLN A 81 15.89 -15.55 6.21
CA GLN A 81 15.47 -14.15 6.21
C GLN A 81 16.35 -13.27 5.31
N ALA A 82 17.67 -13.47 5.34
CA ALA A 82 18.59 -12.74 4.47
C ALA A 82 18.38 -13.05 2.98
N ARG A 83 18.01 -14.30 2.68
CA ARG A 83 17.68 -14.72 1.32
C ARG A 83 16.33 -14.21 0.85
N GLU A 84 15.34 -14.13 1.73
CA GLU A 84 14.05 -13.50 1.45
C GLU A 84 14.23 -12.01 1.12
N ARG A 85 15.04 -11.29 1.90
CA ARG A 85 15.40 -9.89 1.62
C ARG A 85 16.09 -9.71 0.26
N LEU A 86 16.97 -10.64 -0.14
CA LEU A 86 17.62 -10.59 -1.45
C LEU A 86 16.69 -11.02 -2.60
N ARG A 87 15.61 -11.78 -2.33
CA ARG A 87 14.56 -12.06 -3.31
C ARG A 87 13.60 -10.89 -3.48
N ASP A 88 13.44 -10.07 -2.44
CA ASP A 88 12.61 -8.87 -2.45
C ASP A 88 13.35 -7.63 -2.97
N GLU A 89 14.67 -7.68 -3.17
CA GLU A 89 15.41 -6.69 -3.95
C GLU A 89 15.27 -6.99 -5.45
N PRO A 90 14.48 -6.22 -6.23
CA PRO A 90 14.55 -6.33 -7.67
C PRO A 90 15.95 -5.93 -8.13
N SER A 91 16.62 -6.83 -8.85
CA SER A 91 17.81 -6.52 -9.64
C SER A 91 17.55 -5.29 -10.51
N ALA A 92 18.54 -4.42 -10.71
CA ALA A 92 18.44 -3.27 -11.61
C ALA A 92 17.96 -3.66 -13.04
N ALA A 93 18.19 -4.92 -13.43
CA ALA A 93 17.72 -5.48 -14.70
C ALA A 93 16.18 -5.71 -14.74
N SER A 94 15.53 -6.00 -13.61
CA SER A 94 14.10 -6.34 -13.53
C SER A 94 13.18 -5.19 -13.15
N THR A 95 13.72 -4.02 -12.78
CA THR A 95 12.90 -2.84 -12.46
C THR A 95 12.33 -2.22 -13.74
N PRO A 96 11.02 -2.05 -13.88
CA PRO A 96 10.42 -1.43 -15.06
C PRO A 96 10.74 0.07 -15.17
N PRO A 97 10.66 0.66 -16.37
CA PRO A 97 10.70 2.10 -16.54
C PRO A 97 9.59 2.80 -15.75
N LEU A 98 9.85 4.06 -15.36
CA LEU A 98 8.91 4.88 -14.60
C LEU A 98 7.56 5.03 -15.31
N ALA A 99 7.59 5.23 -16.63
CA ALA A 99 6.38 5.41 -17.45
C ALA A 99 5.48 4.16 -17.53
N GLU A 100 6.03 2.97 -17.22
CA GLU A 100 5.28 1.71 -17.19
C GLU A 100 4.70 1.39 -15.80
N LEU A 101 4.99 2.23 -14.80
CA LEU A 101 4.41 2.07 -13.47
C LEU A 101 2.97 2.59 -13.44
N HIS A 102 2.13 1.90 -12.66
CA HIS A 102 0.71 2.23 -12.51
C HIS A 102 0.34 2.43 -11.05
N GLY A 103 -0.61 3.33 -10.77
CA GLY A 103 -1.18 3.51 -9.43
C GLY A 103 -0.38 4.40 -8.48
N TYR A 104 0.51 5.26 -8.99
CA TYR A 104 1.34 6.13 -8.15
C TYR A 104 0.79 7.56 -7.97
N GLY A 105 -0.33 7.91 -8.61
CA GLY A 105 -1.03 9.19 -8.42
C GLY A 105 -0.10 10.40 -8.50
N GLU A 106 -0.16 11.27 -7.48
CA GLU A 106 0.68 12.46 -7.35
C GLU A 106 2.20 12.15 -7.45
N ALA A 107 2.64 10.98 -6.97
CA ALA A 107 4.04 10.59 -7.06
C ALA A 107 4.46 10.38 -8.53
N MET A 108 3.59 9.83 -9.38
CA MET A 108 3.86 9.73 -10.81
C MET A 108 4.00 11.12 -11.44
N ASP A 109 3.08 12.03 -11.15
CA ASP A 109 3.12 13.39 -11.68
C ASP A 109 4.38 14.15 -11.23
N TRP A 110 4.81 13.95 -9.99
CA TRP A 110 6.07 14.50 -9.48
C TRP A 110 7.28 13.87 -10.19
N GLY A 111 7.33 12.54 -10.31
CA GLY A 111 8.44 11.84 -10.95
C GLY A 111 8.61 12.23 -12.42
N LEU A 112 7.51 12.35 -13.18
CA LEU A 112 7.54 12.80 -14.58
C LEU A 112 7.96 14.26 -14.71
N ARG A 113 7.52 15.14 -13.80
CA ARG A 113 7.99 16.53 -13.75
C ARG A 113 9.49 16.61 -13.46
N LEU A 114 9.97 15.90 -12.45
CA LEU A 114 11.39 15.84 -12.12
C LEU A 114 12.23 15.33 -13.30
N MET A 115 11.74 14.34 -14.05
CA MET A 115 12.38 13.86 -15.28
C MET A 115 12.52 14.96 -16.34
N SER A 116 11.44 15.71 -16.59
CA SER A 116 11.45 16.85 -17.51
C SER A 116 12.39 17.97 -17.04
N ASP A 117 12.43 18.23 -15.74
CA ASP A 117 13.30 19.25 -15.14
C ASP A 117 14.76 18.84 -15.21
N LEU A 118 15.09 17.56 -14.98
CA LEU A 118 16.42 17.00 -15.16
C LEU A 118 16.90 17.13 -16.61
N GLU A 119 16.02 16.92 -17.59
CA GLU A 119 16.35 17.18 -19.00
C GLU A 119 16.58 18.66 -19.29
N SER A 120 15.76 19.54 -18.73
CA SER A 120 15.89 20.99 -18.89
C SER A 120 17.19 21.50 -18.26
N TRP A 121 17.56 20.94 -17.11
CA TRP A 121 18.85 21.16 -16.46
C TRP A 121 20.02 20.67 -17.31
N ARG A 122 19.95 19.45 -17.86
CA ARG A 122 20.97 18.93 -18.81
C ARG A 122 21.15 19.81 -20.04
N LYS A 123 20.10 20.50 -20.48
CA LYS A 123 20.09 21.46 -21.60
C LYS A 123 20.51 22.89 -21.17
N GLY A 124 20.86 23.11 -19.90
CA GLY A 124 21.25 24.42 -19.36
C GLY A 124 20.10 25.43 -19.25
N LYS A 125 18.84 24.99 -19.33
CA LYS A 125 17.65 25.86 -19.29
C LYS A 125 17.09 26.06 -17.88
N LEU A 126 17.50 25.20 -16.94
CA LEU A 126 17.03 25.19 -15.57
C LEU A 126 18.23 24.98 -14.63
N ALA A 127 18.27 25.72 -13.52
CA ALA A 127 19.27 25.49 -12.48
C ALA A 127 18.92 24.20 -11.70
N PHE A 128 19.92 23.47 -11.20
CA PHE A 128 19.65 22.19 -10.52
C PHE A 128 18.82 22.38 -9.24
N GLU A 129 18.97 23.54 -8.60
CA GLU A 129 18.35 23.91 -7.35
C GLU A 129 16.86 24.22 -7.51
N ALA A 130 16.41 24.49 -8.74
CA ALA A 130 15.00 24.68 -9.06
C ALA A 130 14.22 23.36 -9.15
N LEU A 131 14.91 22.20 -9.14
CA LEU A 131 14.26 20.88 -9.14
C LEU A 131 13.63 20.59 -7.78
N ASP A 132 12.45 19.97 -7.80
CA ASP A 132 11.80 19.41 -6.61
C ASP A 132 12.52 18.11 -6.19
N ARG A 133 13.66 18.27 -5.52
CA ARG A 133 14.69 17.25 -5.31
C ARG A 133 14.74 16.63 -3.91
N MET A 134 13.88 17.08 -2.99
CA MET A 134 13.88 16.63 -1.59
C MET A 134 12.45 16.29 -1.14
N VAL A 135 12.05 15.03 -1.31
CA VAL A 135 10.67 14.59 -1.03
C VAL A 135 10.61 13.35 -0.15
N VAL A 136 9.46 13.13 0.48
CA VAL A 136 9.11 11.88 1.16
C VAL A 136 7.94 11.22 0.42
N LEU A 137 8.10 9.95 0.06
CA LEU A 137 7.01 9.10 -0.40
C LEU A 137 6.40 8.38 0.81
N ALA A 138 5.14 8.69 1.13
CA ALA A 138 4.41 8.09 2.23
C ALA A 138 3.29 7.18 1.71
N GLY A 139 3.01 6.07 2.39
CA GLY A 139 1.86 5.23 2.04
C GLY A 139 1.93 3.85 2.68
N PRO A 140 0.88 3.03 2.60
CA PRO A 140 0.85 1.70 3.20
C PRO A 140 2.02 0.80 2.75
N PRO A 141 2.37 -0.24 3.53
CA PRO A 141 3.35 -1.23 3.08
C PRO A 141 2.87 -1.90 1.79
N GLY A 142 3.79 -2.22 0.88
CA GLY A 142 3.47 -2.96 -0.35
C GLY A 142 2.98 -2.13 -1.55
N VAL A 143 2.78 -0.81 -1.41
CA VAL A 143 2.38 0.07 -2.54
C VAL A 143 3.51 0.40 -3.51
N GLY A 144 4.73 -0.10 -3.28
CA GLY A 144 5.84 0.03 -4.23
C GLY A 144 6.68 1.30 -4.11
N LYS A 145 6.67 2.01 -2.97
CA LYS A 145 7.50 3.22 -2.71
C LYS A 145 8.96 3.07 -3.14
N THR A 146 9.63 2.02 -2.67
CA THR A 146 11.03 1.69 -3.04
C THR A 146 11.17 1.35 -4.53
N THR A 147 10.19 0.67 -5.12
CA THR A 147 10.19 0.33 -6.55
C THR A 147 10.05 1.57 -7.42
N PHE A 148 9.24 2.54 -7.00
CA PHE A 148 9.09 3.83 -7.66
C PHE A 148 10.43 4.56 -7.76
N VAL A 149 11.14 4.69 -6.64
CA VAL A 149 12.44 5.38 -6.61
C VAL A 149 13.48 4.69 -7.49
N ARG A 150 13.52 3.36 -7.47
CA ARG A 150 14.40 2.59 -8.36
C ARG A 150 14.07 2.82 -9.84
N SER A 151 12.79 2.88 -10.17
CA SER A 151 12.31 3.11 -11.54
C SER A 151 12.60 4.54 -12.01
N LEU A 152 12.46 5.53 -11.12
CA LEU A 152 12.82 6.92 -11.34
C LEU A 152 14.34 7.08 -11.58
N ALA A 153 15.19 6.50 -10.75
CA ALA A 153 16.64 6.54 -10.94
C ALA A 153 17.06 5.88 -12.26
N LYS A 154 16.50 4.70 -12.57
CA LYS A 154 16.74 4.00 -13.84
C LYS A 154 16.30 4.83 -15.05
N SER A 155 15.11 5.45 -14.99
CA SER A 155 14.56 6.22 -16.11
C SER A 155 15.27 7.56 -16.30
N SER A 156 15.72 8.18 -15.20
CA SER A 156 16.54 9.39 -15.24
C SER A 156 17.97 9.13 -15.68
N GLY A 157 18.44 7.88 -15.62
CA GLY A 157 19.82 7.52 -15.89
C GLY A 157 20.79 8.03 -14.81
N LEU A 158 20.30 8.25 -13.59
CA LEU A 158 21.11 8.70 -12.46
C LEU A 158 21.51 7.50 -11.58
N PRO A 159 22.73 7.47 -11.01
CA PRO A 159 23.13 6.50 -10.00
C PRO A 159 22.18 6.53 -8.80
N LEU A 160 21.85 5.35 -8.26
CA LEU A 160 21.02 5.21 -7.07
C LEU A 160 21.86 4.75 -5.88
N HIS A 161 21.87 5.54 -4.83
CA HIS A 161 22.45 5.20 -3.53
C HIS A 161 21.32 5.00 -2.53
N ALA A 162 20.98 3.75 -2.25
CA ALA A 162 19.93 3.40 -1.29
C ALA A 162 20.51 2.92 0.04
N SER A 163 19.85 3.29 1.14
CA SER A 163 20.11 2.75 2.47
C SER A 163 18.87 2.93 3.35
N SER A 164 18.71 2.05 4.33
CA SER A 164 17.74 2.23 5.42
C SER A 164 18.45 2.50 6.76
N VAL A 165 17.68 2.94 7.74
CA VAL A 165 18.16 3.05 9.14
C VAL A 165 18.62 1.68 9.64
N ALA A 166 17.85 0.62 9.33
CA ALA A 166 18.20 -0.75 9.68
C ALA A 166 19.56 -1.17 9.08
N ASP A 167 19.86 -0.74 7.86
CA ASP A 167 21.16 -0.99 7.22
C ASP A 167 22.28 -0.33 8.01
N TRP A 168 22.15 0.93 8.42
CA TRP A 168 23.18 1.62 9.20
C TRP A 168 23.49 0.94 10.54
N PHE A 169 22.47 0.41 11.21
CA PHE A 169 22.67 -0.39 12.43
C PHE A 169 23.32 -1.74 12.15
N SER A 170 22.96 -2.40 11.04
CA SER A 170 23.47 -3.72 10.70
C SER A 170 24.90 -3.70 10.13
N SER A 171 25.27 -2.61 9.45
CA SER A 171 26.58 -2.42 8.84
C SER A 171 27.61 -1.78 9.77
N SER A 172 27.19 -1.36 10.97
CA SER A 172 28.04 -0.75 11.98
C SER A 172 28.23 -1.67 13.19
N ASN A 173 29.11 -1.26 14.11
CA ASN A 173 29.28 -1.90 15.41
C ASN A 173 28.07 -1.66 16.36
N GLY A 174 26.98 -1.08 15.87
CA GLY A 174 25.78 -0.75 16.65
C GLY A 174 25.93 0.47 17.56
N TYR A 175 27.14 1.03 17.68
CA TYR A 175 27.38 2.27 18.40
C TYR A 175 27.06 3.47 17.52
N LEU A 176 26.67 4.59 18.16
CA LEU A 176 26.24 5.82 17.49
C LEU A 176 27.25 6.32 16.45
N ASP A 177 28.55 6.28 16.77
CA ASP A 177 29.63 6.68 15.85
C ASP A 177 29.64 5.84 14.57
N GLY A 178 29.42 4.53 14.67
CA GLY A 178 29.38 3.65 13.52
C GLY A 178 28.16 3.89 12.63
N VAL A 179 27.01 4.18 13.23
CA VAL A 179 25.77 4.54 12.51
C VAL A 179 25.93 5.88 11.79
N ILE A 180 26.51 6.89 12.46
CA ILE A 180 26.81 8.20 11.86
C ILE A 180 27.79 8.04 10.68
N LYS A 181 28.86 7.25 10.83
CA LYS A 181 29.81 6.98 9.73
C LYS A 181 29.16 6.28 8.54
N ALA A 182 28.24 5.35 8.78
CA ALA A 182 27.50 4.67 7.70
C ALA A 182 26.61 5.66 6.92
N MET A 183 25.91 6.53 7.65
CA MET A 183 25.09 7.59 7.08
C MET A 183 25.94 8.61 6.30
N ASP A 184 27.02 9.12 6.88
CA ASP A 184 27.96 10.02 6.20
C ASP A 184 28.56 9.39 4.95
N GLY A 185 28.94 8.11 5.03
CA GLY A 185 29.51 7.37 3.92
C GLY A 185 28.51 7.11 2.78
N LEU A 186 27.20 7.07 3.04
CA LEU A 186 26.18 7.04 1.99
C LEU A 186 26.19 8.33 1.17
N PHE A 187 26.11 9.48 1.85
CA PHE A 187 26.02 10.77 1.18
C PHE A 187 27.34 11.17 0.52
N ALA A 188 28.49 10.86 1.12
CA ALA A 188 29.79 11.09 0.49
C ALA A 188 29.95 10.32 -0.83
N ARG A 189 29.49 9.05 -0.88
CA ARG A 189 29.48 8.26 -2.12
C ARG A 189 28.53 8.84 -3.16
N ALA A 190 27.31 9.20 -2.75
CA ALA A 190 26.34 9.81 -3.67
C ALA A 190 26.83 11.15 -4.22
N GLN A 191 27.50 11.96 -3.41
CA GLN A 191 28.08 13.24 -3.82
C GLN A 191 29.23 13.03 -4.81
N ALA A 192 30.06 12.00 -4.63
CA ALA A 192 31.12 11.65 -5.57
C ALA A 192 30.57 11.23 -6.95
N ASP A 193 29.42 10.57 -6.97
CA ASP A 193 28.72 10.12 -8.18
C ASP A 193 27.70 11.14 -8.71
N ALA A 194 27.68 12.37 -8.18
CA ALA A 194 26.67 13.37 -8.51
C ALA A 194 26.75 13.81 -10.00
N PRO A 195 25.60 14.00 -10.69
CA PRO A 195 24.23 13.99 -10.16
C PRO A 195 23.72 12.59 -9.83
N ALA A 196 23.14 12.41 -8.63
CA ALA A 196 22.73 11.10 -8.13
C ALA A 196 21.43 11.16 -7.32
N VAL A 197 20.75 10.01 -7.22
CA VAL A 197 19.57 9.81 -6.38
C VAL A 197 19.99 9.13 -5.08
N VAL A 198 19.62 9.72 -3.95
CA VAL A 198 19.76 9.13 -2.62
C VAL A 198 18.39 8.66 -2.14
N LEU A 199 18.27 7.37 -1.86
CA LEU A 199 17.09 6.78 -1.25
C LEU A 199 17.36 6.50 0.23
N LEU A 200 16.61 7.17 1.09
CA LEU A 200 16.50 6.85 2.51
C LEU A 200 15.23 5.99 2.69
N ASP A 201 15.39 4.68 2.74
CA ASP A 201 14.26 3.75 2.87
C ASP A 201 13.84 3.58 4.34
N GLU A 202 12.54 3.49 4.60
CA GLU A 202 11.96 3.31 5.94
C GLU A 202 12.43 4.37 6.95
N ILE A 203 12.35 5.66 6.57
CA ILE A 203 12.79 6.77 7.44
C ILE A 203 11.96 6.89 8.72
N ASP A 204 10.80 6.24 8.80
CA ASP A 204 10.00 6.10 10.03
C ASP A 204 10.69 5.28 11.12
N ALA A 205 11.80 4.61 10.82
CA ALA A 205 12.68 4.04 11.83
C ALA A 205 13.43 5.11 12.65
N ILE A 206 13.47 6.36 12.19
CA ILE A 206 13.91 7.50 12.99
C ILE A 206 12.68 8.03 13.77
N PRO A 207 12.61 7.82 15.09
CA PRO A 207 11.46 8.24 15.89
C PRO A 207 11.39 9.76 16.04
N ASP A 208 10.18 10.28 16.25
CA ASP A 208 10.01 11.63 16.78
C ASP A 208 10.60 11.72 18.19
N ARG A 209 11.67 12.52 18.34
CA ARG A 209 12.34 12.76 19.62
C ARG A 209 11.44 13.39 20.67
N SER A 210 10.36 14.06 20.29
CA SER A 210 9.37 14.65 21.21
C SER A 210 8.61 13.59 22.01
N ALA A 211 8.46 12.39 21.43
CA ALA A 211 7.73 11.26 22.00
C ALA A 211 8.60 10.29 22.82
N LEU A 212 9.93 10.53 22.90
CA LEU A 212 10.87 9.63 23.58
C LEU A 212 11.10 10.00 25.05
N ASP A 213 11.46 9.01 25.88
CA ASP A 213 11.99 9.23 27.23
C ASP A 213 13.37 9.93 27.22
N SER A 214 13.83 10.43 28.37
CA SER A 214 15.04 11.26 28.45
C SER A 214 16.32 10.54 27.97
N ARG A 215 16.49 9.25 28.26
CA ARG A 215 17.71 8.50 27.90
C ARG A 215 17.76 8.15 26.42
N HIS A 216 16.66 7.72 25.82
CA HIS A 216 16.63 7.43 24.38
C HIS A 216 16.67 8.72 23.56
N ARG A 217 16.12 9.82 24.09
CA ARG A 217 16.10 11.12 23.41
C ARG A 217 17.50 11.67 23.13
N GLU A 218 18.45 11.59 24.06
CA GLU A 218 19.82 12.12 23.84
C GLU A 218 20.52 11.43 22.66
N TRP A 219 20.41 10.09 22.61
CA TRP A 219 20.98 9.28 21.55
C TRP A 219 20.38 9.61 20.17
N TRP A 220 19.04 9.60 20.08
CA TRP A 220 18.33 9.93 18.84
C TRP A 220 18.46 11.40 18.45
N THR A 221 18.56 12.32 19.40
CA THR A 221 18.79 13.75 19.12
C THR A 221 20.10 13.97 18.38
N THR A 222 21.15 13.22 18.75
CA THR A 222 22.45 13.32 18.07
C THR A 222 22.36 12.78 16.63
N MET A 223 21.71 11.62 16.44
CA MET A 223 21.53 11.04 15.11
C MET A 223 20.65 11.92 14.21
N VAL A 224 19.50 12.38 14.71
CA VAL A 224 18.61 13.31 13.99
C VAL A 224 19.37 14.59 13.68
N GLY A 225 20.07 15.18 14.64
CA GLY A 225 20.87 16.40 14.42
C GLY A 225 21.88 16.23 13.29
N ARG A 226 22.56 15.08 13.21
CA ARG A 226 23.48 14.79 12.11
C ARG A 226 22.75 14.61 10.78
N MET A 227 21.61 13.91 10.75
CA MET A 227 20.78 13.80 9.55
C MET A 227 20.35 15.19 9.05
N LEU A 228 19.94 16.09 9.95
CA LEU A 228 19.61 17.48 9.59
C LEU A 228 20.79 18.19 8.94
N THR A 229 22.00 18.08 9.50
CA THR A 229 23.21 18.65 8.91
C THR A 229 23.50 18.10 7.51
N ILE A 230 23.28 16.81 7.30
CA ILE A 230 23.48 16.17 5.99
C ILE A 230 22.44 16.65 4.98
N LEU A 231 21.16 16.71 5.37
CA LEU A 231 20.10 17.20 4.50
C LEU A 231 20.29 18.68 4.15
N ASP A 232 20.68 19.51 5.13
CA ASP A 232 20.99 20.93 4.90
C ASP A 232 22.18 21.07 3.93
N GLY A 233 23.20 20.21 4.05
CA GLY A 233 24.31 20.12 3.11
C GLY A 233 23.88 19.66 1.72
N ALA A 234 23.08 18.59 1.62
CA ALA A 234 22.57 18.09 0.34
C ALA A 234 21.68 19.12 -0.38
N SER A 235 20.99 19.98 0.38
CA SER A 235 20.21 21.11 -0.12
C SER A 235 21.05 22.31 -0.57
N ASP A 236 22.36 22.35 -0.33
CA ASP A 236 23.20 23.41 -0.85
C ASP A 236 23.23 23.41 -2.39
N HIS A 237 23.39 24.61 -2.97
CA HIS A 237 23.41 24.85 -4.42
C HIS A 237 24.59 24.14 -5.10
N SER A 238 25.67 23.93 -4.36
CA SER A 238 26.83 23.18 -4.85
C SER A 238 26.52 21.69 -5.10
N ASN A 239 25.45 21.15 -4.53
CA ASN A 239 25.16 19.72 -4.53
C ASN A 239 24.06 19.31 -5.51
N ARG A 240 24.37 18.28 -6.31
CA ARG A 240 23.48 17.75 -7.35
C ARG A 240 22.81 16.45 -6.93
N LEU A 241 22.26 16.44 -5.72
CA LEU A 241 21.59 15.28 -5.15
C LEU A 241 20.08 15.44 -5.20
N VAL A 242 19.40 14.35 -5.56
CA VAL A 242 17.96 14.16 -5.37
C VAL A 242 17.78 13.21 -4.19
N VAL A 243 17.27 13.69 -3.06
CA VAL A 243 17.07 12.88 -1.85
C VAL A 243 15.60 12.53 -1.70
N ILE A 244 15.32 11.24 -1.60
CA ILE A 244 13.96 10.71 -1.49
C ILE A 244 13.90 9.84 -0.24
N GLY A 245 13.03 10.21 0.70
CA GLY A 245 12.67 9.38 1.85
C GLY A 245 11.46 8.50 1.53
N THR A 246 11.34 7.32 2.13
CA THR A 246 10.11 6.51 2.10
C THR A 246 9.63 6.24 3.52
N THR A 247 8.32 6.24 3.74
CA THR A 247 7.74 5.97 5.05
C THR A 247 6.39 5.24 4.94
N ASN A 248 6.11 4.37 5.90
CA ASN A 248 4.75 3.84 6.10
C ASN A 248 3.91 4.73 7.03
N TYR A 249 4.56 5.55 7.86
CA TYR A 249 3.95 6.32 8.93
C TYR A 249 4.45 7.76 8.90
N PRO A 250 3.90 8.62 8.03
CA PRO A 250 4.34 10.02 7.93
C PRO A 250 4.23 10.76 9.27
N ASP A 251 3.23 10.44 10.08
CA ASP A 251 2.98 11.08 11.38
C ASP A 251 4.00 10.70 12.47
N ARG A 252 4.86 9.69 12.22
CA ARG A 252 5.94 9.30 13.15
C ARG A 252 7.26 10.02 12.90
N LEU A 253 7.37 10.76 11.79
CA LEU A 253 8.60 11.44 11.42
C LEU A 253 8.88 12.63 12.34
N ASP A 254 10.15 12.84 12.69
CA ASP A 254 10.55 14.07 13.37
C ASP A 254 10.21 15.28 12.50
N SER A 255 9.40 16.19 13.05
CA SER A 255 8.95 17.40 12.34
C SER A 255 10.09 18.26 11.79
N ALA A 256 11.31 18.16 12.32
CA ALA A 256 12.48 18.87 11.82
C ALA A 256 13.01 18.32 10.48
N LEU A 257 12.75 17.04 10.16
CA LEU A 257 13.17 16.43 8.88
C LEU A 257 12.35 16.96 7.70
N VAL A 258 11.07 17.29 7.95
CA VAL A 258 10.07 17.66 6.93
C VAL A 258 9.94 19.18 6.76
N ARG A 259 10.86 19.97 7.33
CA ARG A 259 10.82 21.44 7.20
C ARG A 259 11.22 21.91 5.79
N PRO A 260 10.76 23.10 5.37
CA PRO A 260 11.25 23.74 4.14
C PRO A 260 12.78 23.76 4.07
N GLY A 261 13.33 23.39 2.91
CA GLY A 261 14.78 23.25 2.69
C GLY A 261 15.36 21.87 3.03
N ARG A 262 14.54 20.93 3.53
CA ARG A 262 14.91 19.51 3.77
C ARG A 262 13.95 18.62 3.00
N LEU A 263 13.40 17.56 3.61
CA LEU A 263 12.38 16.69 3.00
C LEU A 263 11.01 17.37 3.01
N SER A 264 10.95 18.53 2.37
CA SER A 264 9.92 19.56 2.54
C SER A 264 8.52 19.18 2.05
N ARG A 265 8.40 18.11 1.25
CA ARG A 265 7.14 17.66 0.67
C ARG A 265 6.92 16.18 0.95
N ILE A 266 5.76 15.86 1.53
CA ILE A 266 5.28 14.48 1.68
C ILE A 266 4.27 14.21 0.56
N ILE A 267 4.59 13.27 -0.32
CA ILE A 267 3.71 12.80 -1.39
C ILE A 267 3.11 11.46 -0.95
N ARG A 268 1.77 11.38 -0.89
CA ARG A 268 1.08 10.15 -0.49
C ARG A 268 0.82 9.25 -1.70
N ILE A 269 1.18 7.98 -1.57
CA ILE A 269 0.90 6.90 -2.51
C ILE A 269 -0.18 6.03 -1.89
N GLU A 270 -1.38 6.16 -2.42
CA GLU A 270 -2.54 5.37 -2.01
C GLU A 270 -2.50 3.96 -2.63
N PRO A 271 -3.21 2.99 -2.05
CA PRO A 271 -3.44 1.70 -2.69
C PRO A 271 -4.01 1.87 -4.11
N PRO A 272 -3.60 1.04 -5.08
CA PRO A 272 -4.01 1.19 -6.47
C PRO A 272 -5.50 0.92 -6.68
N GLU A 273 -6.14 1.75 -7.49
CA GLU A 273 -7.50 1.52 -7.98
C GLU A 273 -7.56 0.41 -9.05
N ALA A 274 -8.77 -0.02 -9.44
CA ALA A 274 -8.99 -1.09 -10.41
C ALA A 274 -8.18 -0.92 -11.70
N LYS A 275 -8.15 0.30 -12.27
CA LYS A 275 -7.39 0.59 -13.49
C LYS A 275 -5.88 0.40 -13.30
N ALA A 276 -5.35 0.83 -12.16
CA ALA A 276 -3.94 0.65 -11.84
C ALA A 276 -3.60 -0.82 -11.56
N LEU A 277 -4.46 -1.51 -10.82
CA LEU A 277 -4.35 -2.95 -10.56
C LEU A 277 -4.36 -3.75 -11.85
N PHE A 278 -5.18 -3.40 -12.85
CA PHE A 278 -5.14 -4.01 -14.18
C PHE A 278 -3.75 -3.90 -14.80
N GLY A 279 -3.13 -2.71 -14.77
CA GLY A 279 -1.77 -2.51 -15.28
C GLY A 279 -0.72 -3.35 -14.54
N ILE A 280 -0.77 -3.35 -13.20
CA ILE A 280 0.13 -4.15 -12.36
C ILE A 280 -0.05 -5.65 -12.63
N LEU A 281 -1.30 -6.12 -12.74
CA LEU A 281 -1.63 -7.50 -13.07
C LEU A 281 -1.12 -7.86 -14.46
N ARG A 282 -1.38 -7.03 -15.48
CA ARG A 282 -0.92 -7.27 -16.85
C ARG A 282 0.59 -7.37 -16.93
N GLN A 283 1.30 -6.50 -16.23
CA GLN A 283 2.77 -6.53 -16.18
C GLN A 283 3.30 -7.84 -15.58
N ARG A 284 2.66 -8.37 -14.54
CA ARG A 284 3.12 -9.57 -13.84
C ARG A 284 2.67 -10.87 -14.50
N VAL A 285 1.43 -10.90 -14.99
CA VAL A 285 0.80 -12.03 -15.66
C VAL A 285 1.32 -12.17 -17.10
N GLY A 286 1.70 -11.07 -17.75
CA GLY A 286 2.11 -11.08 -19.15
C GLY A 286 0.94 -11.45 -20.06
N HIS A 287 1.16 -12.43 -20.93
CA HIS A 287 0.17 -12.92 -21.89
C HIS A 287 -0.55 -14.20 -21.43
N ASP A 288 -0.37 -14.62 -20.18
CA ASP A 288 -1.00 -15.85 -19.65
C ASP A 288 -2.55 -15.72 -19.61
N LEU A 289 -3.09 -14.50 -19.51
CA LEU A 289 -4.53 -14.21 -19.43
C LEU A 289 -4.94 -13.10 -20.39
N THR A 290 -6.20 -13.14 -20.85
CA THR A 290 -6.78 -12.12 -21.71
C THR A 290 -7.04 -10.82 -20.96
N ASP A 291 -7.11 -9.71 -21.69
CA ASP A 291 -7.41 -8.40 -21.09
C ASP A 291 -8.80 -8.40 -20.44
N GLN A 292 -9.78 -9.08 -21.02
CA GLN A 292 -11.13 -9.17 -20.45
C GLN A 292 -11.14 -9.90 -19.09
N GLU A 293 -10.39 -11.01 -18.96
CA GLU A 293 -10.21 -11.70 -17.69
C GLU A 293 -9.50 -10.81 -16.67
N LEU A 294 -8.42 -10.14 -17.08
CA LEU A 294 -7.66 -9.25 -16.21
C LEU A 294 -8.48 -8.06 -15.71
N HIS A 295 -9.40 -7.50 -16.52
CA HIS A 295 -10.30 -6.44 -16.05
C HIS A 295 -11.18 -6.93 -14.89
N ARG A 296 -11.76 -8.14 -14.99
CA ARG A 296 -12.57 -8.73 -13.91
C ARG A 296 -11.74 -9.03 -12.67
N ILE A 297 -10.53 -9.55 -12.87
CA ILE A 297 -9.60 -9.86 -11.78
C ILE A 297 -9.13 -8.58 -11.09
N ALA A 298 -8.89 -7.51 -11.85
CA ALA A 298 -8.51 -6.21 -11.31
C ALA A 298 -9.62 -5.62 -10.44
N LEU A 299 -10.87 -5.77 -10.88
CA LEU A 299 -12.03 -5.41 -10.05
C LEU A 299 -12.04 -6.23 -8.77
N LEU A 300 -11.84 -7.54 -8.81
CA LEU A 300 -11.74 -8.37 -7.60
C LEU A 300 -10.59 -7.94 -6.67
N ALA A 301 -9.46 -7.54 -7.25
CA ALA A 301 -8.23 -7.18 -6.56
C ALA A 301 -8.27 -5.80 -5.86
N VAL A 302 -9.30 -4.96 -6.07
CA VAL A 302 -9.37 -3.63 -5.42
C VAL A 302 -9.32 -3.77 -3.91
N GLY A 303 -8.43 -3.00 -3.28
CA GLY A 303 -8.04 -3.11 -1.87
C GLY A 303 -6.67 -3.78 -1.68
N GLY A 304 -6.17 -4.49 -2.69
CA GLY A 304 -4.82 -5.04 -2.72
C GLY A 304 -3.75 -4.02 -3.10
N THR A 305 -2.53 -4.28 -2.66
CA THR A 305 -1.33 -3.52 -3.00
C THR A 305 -0.54 -4.17 -4.13
N GLY A 306 0.46 -3.48 -4.69
CA GLY A 306 1.34 -4.04 -5.70
C GLY A 306 2.11 -5.29 -5.21
N ALA A 307 2.40 -5.36 -3.91
CA ALA A 307 2.97 -6.54 -3.26
C ALA A 307 1.97 -7.70 -3.15
N ASP A 308 0.70 -7.41 -2.82
CA ASP A 308 -0.34 -8.45 -2.78
C ASP A 308 -0.54 -9.06 -4.16
N VAL A 309 -0.59 -8.24 -5.22
CA VAL A 309 -0.67 -8.72 -6.61
C VAL A 309 0.54 -9.59 -6.95
N ALA A 310 1.74 -9.23 -6.49
CA ALA A 310 2.93 -10.07 -6.65
C ALA A 310 2.75 -11.45 -6.02
N GLY A 311 2.27 -11.47 -4.78
CA GLY A 311 2.01 -12.68 -4.02
C GLY A 311 0.95 -13.55 -4.69
N TRP A 312 -0.19 -12.97 -5.08
CA TRP A 312 -1.28 -13.68 -5.73
C TRP A 312 -0.86 -14.32 -7.05
N VAL A 313 -0.18 -13.57 -7.93
CA VAL A 313 0.32 -14.11 -9.20
C VAL A 313 1.37 -15.20 -8.96
N GLY A 314 2.26 -15.00 -7.99
CA GLY A 314 3.28 -16.00 -7.62
C GLY A 314 2.65 -17.32 -7.16
N SER A 315 1.67 -17.25 -6.25
CA SER A 315 0.94 -18.41 -5.74
C SER A 315 0.10 -19.08 -6.82
N ALA A 316 -0.62 -18.32 -7.64
CA ALA A 316 -1.40 -18.85 -8.76
C ALA A 316 -0.52 -19.61 -9.76
N ARG A 317 0.65 -19.06 -10.11
CA ARG A 317 1.64 -19.75 -10.96
C ARG A 317 2.21 -21.00 -10.31
N ALA A 318 2.40 -21.00 -8.99
CA ALA A 318 2.87 -22.18 -8.27
C ALA A 318 1.84 -23.32 -8.30
N VAL A 319 0.55 -23.01 -8.14
CA VAL A 319 -0.57 -23.96 -8.26
C VAL A 319 -0.65 -24.53 -9.68
N ALA A 320 -0.62 -23.67 -10.70
CA ALA A 320 -0.64 -24.12 -12.09
C ALA A 320 0.54 -25.04 -12.42
N ARG A 321 1.74 -24.68 -11.94
CA ARG A 321 2.96 -25.49 -12.11
C ARG A 321 2.88 -26.85 -11.43
N SER A 322 2.34 -26.93 -10.21
CA SER A 322 2.20 -28.21 -9.50
C SER A 322 1.23 -29.16 -10.18
N GLN A 323 0.30 -28.62 -10.98
CA GLN A 323 -0.66 -29.37 -11.79
C GLN A 323 -0.19 -29.61 -13.23
N GLY A 324 1.03 -29.17 -13.60
CA GLY A 324 1.59 -29.38 -14.94
C GLY A 324 0.85 -28.65 -16.07
N ARG A 325 0.12 -27.58 -15.77
CA ARG A 325 -0.67 -26.81 -16.75
C ARG A 325 -0.34 -25.31 -16.71
N PRO A 326 -0.65 -24.53 -17.78
CA PRO A 326 -0.58 -23.07 -17.71
C PRO A 326 -1.56 -22.51 -16.66
N MET A 327 -1.25 -21.31 -16.16
CA MET A 327 -2.11 -20.58 -15.24
C MET A 327 -3.37 -20.14 -15.96
N VAL A 328 -4.52 -20.29 -15.30
CA VAL A 328 -5.82 -19.82 -15.78
C VAL A 328 -6.39 -18.77 -14.82
N ALA A 329 -7.38 -18.00 -15.27
CA ALA A 329 -8.00 -16.94 -14.46
C ALA A 329 -8.48 -17.46 -13.09
N ALA A 330 -9.01 -18.68 -13.04
CA ALA A 330 -9.49 -19.31 -11.81
C ALA A 330 -8.40 -19.45 -10.74
N ASP A 331 -7.14 -19.71 -11.12
CA ASP A 331 -6.04 -19.81 -10.16
C ASP A 331 -5.83 -18.50 -9.43
N LEU A 332 -5.86 -17.39 -10.17
CA LEU A 332 -5.61 -16.05 -9.66
C LEU A 332 -6.81 -15.54 -8.85
N ILE A 333 -8.03 -15.79 -9.33
CA ILE A 333 -9.26 -15.49 -8.59
C ILE A 333 -9.25 -16.18 -7.22
N HIS A 334 -8.81 -17.44 -7.16
CA HIS A 334 -8.74 -18.17 -5.89
C HIS A 334 -7.70 -17.61 -4.90
N GLN A 335 -6.65 -16.92 -5.38
CA GLN A 335 -5.70 -16.24 -4.50
C GLN A 335 -6.21 -14.88 -4.00
N ILE A 336 -6.93 -14.15 -4.85
CA ILE A 336 -7.43 -12.80 -4.55
C ILE A 336 -8.66 -12.85 -3.65
N ALA A 337 -9.62 -13.70 -4.03
CA ALA A 337 -10.88 -13.89 -3.35
C ALA A 337 -11.04 -15.39 -3.09
N PRO A 338 -10.26 -15.94 -2.12
CA PRO A 338 -10.42 -17.33 -1.75
C PRO A 338 -11.87 -17.58 -1.39
N VAL A 339 -12.41 -18.73 -1.78
CA VAL A 339 -13.74 -19.15 -1.34
C VAL A 339 -13.62 -19.39 0.16
N PRO A 340 -14.15 -18.52 1.04
CA PRO A 340 -14.14 -18.88 2.44
C PRO A 340 -15.18 -20.00 2.61
N ASP A 341 -14.88 -20.99 3.43
CA ASP A 341 -15.84 -22.04 3.80
C ASP A 341 -16.84 -21.45 4.81
N LEU A 342 -17.61 -20.47 4.35
CA LEU A 342 -18.62 -19.79 5.14
C LEU A 342 -19.97 -20.46 4.91
N PRO A 343 -20.80 -20.58 5.96
CA PRO A 343 -22.17 -21.01 5.81
C PRO A 343 -22.90 -20.15 4.75
N PHE A 344 -23.75 -20.77 3.95
CA PHE A 344 -24.56 -20.08 2.94
C PHE A 344 -25.32 -18.87 3.51
N SER A 345 -25.78 -18.96 4.77
CA SER A 345 -26.45 -17.87 5.47
C SER A 345 -25.58 -16.61 5.61
N VAL A 346 -24.27 -16.77 5.81
CA VAL A 346 -23.31 -15.66 5.90
C VAL A 346 -23.08 -15.05 4.51
N ILE A 347 -22.85 -15.90 3.50
CA ILE A 347 -22.66 -15.46 2.11
C ILE A 347 -23.89 -14.69 1.62
N ARG A 348 -25.09 -15.23 1.87
CA ARG A 348 -26.35 -14.58 1.50
C ARG A 348 -26.53 -13.24 2.20
N ARG A 349 -26.16 -13.15 3.48
CA ARG A 349 -26.25 -11.89 4.21
C ARG A 349 -25.34 -10.81 3.64
N VAL A 350 -24.08 -11.16 3.38
CA VAL A 350 -23.12 -10.26 2.72
C VAL A 350 -23.66 -9.83 1.35
N ALA A 351 -24.16 -10.78 0.55
CA ALA A 351 -24.69 -10.47 -0.77
C ALA A 351 -25.86 -9.48 -0.72
N VAL A 352 -26.79 -9.67 0.23
CA VAL A 352 -27.91 -8.74 0.46
C VAL A 352 -27.42 -7.37 0.93
N HIS A 353 -26.43 -7.34 1.83
CA HIS A 353 -25.84 -6.11 2.33
C HIS A 353 -25.23 -5.26 1.20
N GLU A 354 -24.35 -5.86 0.39
CA GLU A 354 -23.73 -5.17 -0.74
C GLU A 354 -24.74 -4.78 -1.83
N SER A 355 -25.74 -5.63 -2.07
CA SER A 355 -26.83 -5.31 -3.00
C SER A 355 -27.64 -4.10 -2.53
N GLY A 356 -27.82 -3.94 -1.22
CA GLY A 356 -28.41 -2.74 -0.62
C GLY A 356 -27.68 -1.47 -1.03
N HIS A 357 -26.36 -1.42 -0.84
CA HIS A 357 -25.54 -0.29 -1.27
C HIS A 357 -25.65 -0.02 -2.76
N ALA A 358 -25.51 -1.06 -3.58
CA ALA A 358 -25.51 -0.95 -5.03
C ALA A 358 -26.82 -0.40 -5.60
N VAL A 359 -27.95 -0.93 -5.11
CA VAL A 359 -29.29 -0.50 -5.54
C VAL A 359 -29.58 0.91 -5.05
N LEU A 360 -29.34 1.20 -3.77
CA LEU A 360 -29.65 2.53 -3.21
C LEU A 360 -28.74 3.63 -3.77
N ALA A 361 -27.46 3.33 -4.05
CA ALA A 361 -26.57 4.27 -4.75
C ALA A 361 -27.15 4.67 -6.12
N SER A 362 -27.66 3.69 -6.86
CA SER A 362 -28.26 3.90 -8.17
C SER A 362 -29.58 4.67 -8.09
N THR A 363 -30.44 4.34 -7.11
CA THR A 363 -31.73 4.99 -6.90
C THR A 363 -31.59 6.45 -6.45
N LEU A 364 -30.62 6.74 -5.59
CA LEU A 364 -30.38 8.09 -5.05
C LEU A 364 -29.45 8.94 -5.92
N ALA A 365 -28.93 8.39 -7.03
CA ALA A 365 -27.94 9.04 -7.88
C ALA A 365 -26.72 9.57 -7.10
N ILE A 366 -26.26 8.80 -6.10
CA ILE A 366 -25.08 9.15 -5.29
C ILE A 366 -23.83 9.24 -6.16
N GLY A 367 -23.71 8.32 -7.12
CA GLY A 367 -22.59 8.21 -8.04
C GLY A 367 -22.77 7.02 -8.97
N ARG A 368 -21.75 6.72 -9.77
CA ARG A 368 -21.78 5.58 -10.69
C ARG A 368 -21.25 4.34 -9.99
N VAL A 369 -22.11 3.33 -9.80
CA VAL A 369 -21.65 2.02 -9.30
C VAL A 369 -20.71 1.39 -10.33
N GLU A 370 -19.50 1.05 -9.92
CA GLU A 370 -18.48 0.44 -10.77
C GLU A 370 -18.42 -1.08 -10.59
N SER A 371 -18.54 -1.56 -9.35
CA SER A 371 -18.61 -3.00 -9.07
C SER A 371 -19.23 -3.30 -7.70
N VAL A 372 -19.75 -4.52 -7.57
CA VAL A 372 -20.26 -5.11 -6.32
C VAL A 372 -19.61 -6.47 -6.14
N ARG A 373 -19.00 -6.74 -4.99
CA ARG A 373 -18.15 -7.94 -4.78
C ARG A 373 -18.33 -8.58 -3.42
N ILE A 374 -18.16 -9.91 -3.36
CA ILE A 374 -18.00 -10.69 -2.13
C ILE A 374 -16.53 -11.09 -2.01
N THR A 375 -15.83 -10.63 -0.98
CA THR A 375 -14.37 -10.78 -0.85
C THR A 375 -13.97 -11.84 0.17
N GLY A 376 -14.87 -12.26 1.06
CA GLY A 376 -14.67 -13.42 1.93
C GLY A 376 -13.54 -13.34 2.97
N VAL A 377 -12.75 -12.26 2.99
CA VAL A 377 -11.55 -12.09 3.81
C VAL A 377 -11.54 -10.72 4.49
N GLY A 378 -11.36 -10.69 5.82
CA GLY A 378 -11.17 -9.46 6.61
C GLY A 378 -12.40 -9.01 7.41
N SER A 379 -12.38 -7.76 7.89
CA SER A 379 -13.47 -7.13 8.65
C SER A 379 -14.68 -6.71 7.80
N SER A 380 -14.57 -6.78 6.47
CA SER A 380 -15.65 -6.52 5.50
C SER A 380 -15.88 -7.77 4.66
N GLY A 381 -17.10 -8.33 4.72
CA GLY A 381 -17.45 -9.55 3.96
C GLY A 381 -17.59 -9.33 2.45
N GLY A 382 -17.84 -8.08 2.04
CA GLY A 382 -18.00 -7.64 0.66
C GLY A 382 -17.58 -6.18 0.48
N ASN A 383 -17.73 -5.68 -0.75
CA ASN A 383 -17.47 -4.29 -1.10
C ASN A 383 -18.28 -3.84 -2.32
N THR A 384 -18.88 -2.65 -2.20
CA THR A 384 -19.53 -1.93 -3.29
C THR A 384 -18.72 -0.68 -3.64
N LEU A 385 -18.19 -0.64 -4.86
CA LEU A 385 -17.41 0.51 -5.35
C LEU A 385 -18.32 1.46 -6.13
N VAL A 386 -18.43 2.69 -5.65
CA VAL A 386 -19.22 3.77 -6.27
C VAL A 386 -18.30 4.94 -6.58
N ALA A 387 -18.08 5.20 -7.87
CA ALA A 387 -17.34 6.36 -8.33
C ALA A 387 -18.16 7.64 -8.15
N ASP A 388 -17.46 8.75 -7.90
CA ASP A 388 -18.05 10.08 -7.75
C ASP A 388 -19.07 10.21 -6.61
N ALA A 389 -19.09 9.27 -5.67
CA ALA A 389 -20.00 9.27 -4.52
C ALA A 389 -19.78 10.47 -3.58
N PHE A 390 -18.57 11.02 -3.55
CA PHE A 390 -18.19 12.15 -2.72
C PHE A 390 -18.00 13.40 -3.58
N LYS A 391 -18.97 14.32 -3.51
CA LYS A 391 -18.87 15.65 -4.12
C LYS A 391 -17.93 16.54 -3.29
N PRO A 392 -17.05 17.36 -3.90
CA PRO A 392 -16.15 18.26 -3.16
C PRO A 392 -16.86 19.27 -2.26
N LEU A 393 -18.05 19.72 -2.67
CA LEU A 393 -18.91 20.63 -1.91
C LEU A 393 -20.28 19.96 -1.80
N MET A 394 -20.68 19.62 -0.57
CA MET A 394 -21.95 18.95 -0.30
C MET A 394 -22.92 19.90 0.40
N THR A 395 -24.17 19.88 -0.04
CA THR A 395 -25.28 20.48 0.71
C THR A 395 -25.76 19.54 1.82
N LEU A 396 -26.58 20.05 2.74
CA LEU A 396 -27.26 19.21 3.74
C LEU A 396 -28.08 18.08 3.09
N SER A 397 -28.67 18.31 1.91
CA SER A 397 -29.39 17.26 1.17
C SER A 397 -28.44 16.16 0.69
N ASP A 398 -27.30 16.55 0.10
CA ASP A 398 -26.28 15.60 -0.36
C ASP A 398 -25.75 14.76 0.81
N ILE A 399 -25.49 15.38 1.96
CA ILE A 399 -25.03 14.69 3.17
C ILE A 399 -26.08 13.69 3.68
N ARG A 400 -27.36 14.07 3.67
CA ARG A 400 -28.46 13.17 4.06
C ARG A 400 -28.59 11.99 3.11
N ASP A 401 -28.48 12.23 1.80
CA ASP A 401 -28.53 11.17 0.79
C ASP A 401 -27.34 10.22 0.92
N LEU A 402 -26.14 10.77 1.16
CA LEU A 402 -24.95 9.98 1.45
C LEU A 402 -25.10 9.14 2.72
N ALA A 403 -25.68 9.69 3.79
CA ALA A 403 -25.95 8.94 5.01
C ALA A 403 -26.98 7.81 4.79
N VAL A 404 -28.01 8.04 3.95
CA VAL A 404 -28.95 6.99 3.55
C VAL A 404 -28.22 5.88 2.80
N PHE A 405 -27.32 6.24 1.87
CA PHE A 405 -26.49 5.27 1.15
C PHE A 405 -25.54 4.49 2.05
N ILE A 406 -24.90 5.14 3.03
CA ILE A 406 -24.04 4.47 4.00
C ILE A 406 -24.86 3.45 4.82
N LEU A 407 -26.11 3.75 5.18
CA LEU A 407 -26.95 2.82 5.94
C LEU A 407 -27.71 1.80 5.07
N ALA A 408 -27.45 1.78 3.76
CA ALA A 408 -28.19 0.97 2.80
C ALA A 408 -28.02 -0.54 3.03
N GLY A 409 -26.81 -1.01 3.31
CA GLY A 409 -26.56 -2.43 3.57
C GLY A 409 -27.34 -2.94 4.78
N ARG A 410 -27.34 -2.17 5.88
CA ARG A 410 -28.15 -2.48 7.07
C ARG A 410 -29.66 -2.49 6.76
N ALA A 411 -30.14 -1.51 5.99
CA ALA A 411 -31.55 -1.45 5.62
C ALA A 411 -31.96 -2.64 4.74
N ALA A 412 -31.12 -3.04 3.80
CA ALA A 412 -31.35 -4.22 2.94
C ALA A 412 -31.40 -5.51 3.76
N GLU A 413 -30.50 -5.68 4.75
CA GLU A 413 -30.57 -6.82 5.66
C GLU A 413 -31.91 -6.88 6.40
N MET A 414 -32.37 -5.77 6.99
CA MET A 414 -33.65 -5.75 7.70
C MET A 414 -34.85 -6.08 6.80
N VAL A 415 -34.84 -5.56 5.56
CA VAL A 415 -35.97 -5.73 4.63
C VAL A 415 -36.01 -7.14 4.02
N VAL A 416 -34.86 -7.70 3.64
CA VAL A 416 -34.79 -8.96 2.89
C VAL A 416 -34.56 -10.17 3.81
N LEU A 417 -33.91 -9.98 4.97
CA LEU A 417 -33.56 -11.04 5.91
C LEU A 417 -34.40 -11.00 7.21
N GLY A 418 -35.05 -9.87 7.50
CA GLY A 418 -35.87 -9.66 8.69
C GLY A 418 -35.10 -9.15 9.92
N ASP A 419 -33.77 -9.21 9.91
CA ASP A 419 -32.91 -8.71 10.99
C ASP A 419 -31.59 -8.15 10.44
N ALA A 420 -30.98 -7.24 11.20
CA ALA A 420 -29.66 -6.70 10.89
C ALA A 420 -28.57 -7.42 11.69
N SER A 421 -27.41 -7.62 11.07
CA SER A 421 -26.24 -8.17 11.75
C SER A 421 -25.35 -7.11 12.41
N SER A 422 -24.33 -7.60 13.12
CA SER A 422 -23.24 -6.77 13.64
C SER A 422 -22.30 -6.26 12.54
N GLY A 423 -22.41 -6.74 11.29
CA GLY A 423 -21.50 -6.39 10.19
C GLY A 423 -21.53 -4.91 9.79
N ALA A 424 -22.68 -4.24 9.97
CA ALA A 424 -22.82 -2.79 9.74
C ALA A 424 -22.27 -1.92 10.90
N GLY A 425 -21.69 -2.53 11.95
CA GLY A 425 -21.21 -1.85 13.17
C GLY A 425 -19.90 -2.44 13.72
N GLY A 426 -19.51 -2.04 14.93
CA GLY A 426 -18.43 -2.69 15.69
C GLY A 426 -17.00 -2.18 15.46
N SER A 427 -16.73 -1.43 14.39
CA SER A 427 -15.44 -0.77 14.14
C SER A 427 -15.62 0.70 13.75
N GLN A 428 -14.55 1.50 13.78
CA GLN A 428 -14.58 2.91 13.33
C GLN A 428 -14.81 3.06 11.81
N ASP A 429 -14.57 1.99 11.06
CA ASP A 429 -14.76 1.90 9.62
C ASP A 429 -16.12 1.32 9.22
N SER A 430 -16.94 0.92 10.20
CA SER A 430 -18.29 0.42 9.96
C SER A 430 -19.23 1.49 9.42
N ASP A 431 -20.27 1.07 8.70
CA ASP A 431 -21.27 1.99 8.13
C ASP A 431 -21.94 2.84 9.20
N LEU A 432 -22.28 2.25 10.35
CA LEU A 432 -22.87 2.99 11.45
C LEU A 432 -21.90 4.07 11.97
N ALA A 433 -20.62 3.75 12.15
CA ALA A 433 -19.62 4.73 12.59
C ALA A 433 -19.42 5.84 11.56
N LYS A 434 -19.42 5.53 10.26
CA LYS A 434 -19.32 6.50 9.17
C LYS A 434 -20.54 7.42 9.13
N ALA A 435 -21.75 6.86 9.17
CA ALA A 435 -22.98 7.64 9.19
C ALA A 435 -23.05 8.54 10.44
N THR A 436 -22.70 8.02 11.62
CA THR A 436 -22.67 8.81 12.85
C THR A 436 -21.70 9.99 12.75
N ARG A 437 -20.47 9.77 12.26
CA ARG A 437 -19.50 10.86 12.06
C ARG A 437 -20.02 11.92 11.08
N LEU A 438 -20.60 11.48 9.97
CA LEU A 438 -21.14 12.37 8.95
C LEU A 438 -22.28 13.25 9.49
N ILE A 439 -23.19 12.68 10.28
CA ILE A 439 -24.29 13.44 10.89
C ILE A 439 -23.82 14.30 12.06
N ALA A 440 -22.85 13.84 12.86
CA ALA A 440 -22.24 14.67 13.90
C ALA A 440 -21.59 15.92 13.32
N ALA A 441 -20.93 15.81 12.17
CA ALA A 441 -20.29 16.93 11.48
C ALA A 441 -21.29 18.03 11.09
N ASN A 442 -22.55 17.69 10.77
CA ASN A 442 -23.60 18.70 10.52
C ASN A 442 -23.79 19.63 11.73
N HIS A 443 -23.76 19.07 12.94
CA HIS A 443 -24.01 19.80 14.18
C HIS A 443 -22.77 20.47 14.76
N LEU A 444 -21.58 19.89 14.53
CA LEU A 444 -20.33 20.32 15.18
C LEU A 444 -19.36 21.07 14.27
N SER A 445 -19.47 20.93 12.95
CA SER A 445 -18.43 21.41 12.02
C SER A 445 -19.01 22.24 10.87
N TYR A 446 -20.12 21.79 10.27
CA TYR A 446 -20.66 22.40 9.04
C TYR A 446 -21.70 23.49 9.28
N GLY A 447 -22.23 23.62 10.51
CA GLY A 447 -23.27 24.59 10.83
C GLY A 447 -24.62 24.27 10.18
N PHE A 448 -24.91 23.00 9.91
CA PHE A 448 -26.19 22.53 9.40
C PHE A 448 -27.16 22.05 10.49
N GLY A 449 -26.72 22.03 11.75
CA GLY A 449 -27.55 21.81 12.92
C GLY A 449 -28.33 23.06 13.34
N ASP A 450 -28.78 23.09 14.60
CA ASP A 450 -29.56 24.21 15.15
C ASP A 450 -28.73 25.50 15.34
N GLY A 451 -27.40 25.43 15.20
CA GLY A 451 -26.49 26.56 15.34
C GLY A 451 -25.38 26.58 14.30
N LEU A 452 -24.80 27.77 14.08
CA LEU A 452 -23.73 28.02 13.10
C LEU A 452 -22.31 27.92 13.71
N GLY A 453 -22.20 27.51 14.97
CA GLY A 453 -20.91 27.45 15.67
C GLY A 453 -20.03 26.32 15.16
N TYR A 454 -18.74 26.60 14.97
CA TYR A 454 -17.72 25.59 14.76
C TYR A 454 -17.21 25.08 16.11
N LEU A 455 -17.49 23.81 16.43
CA LEU A 455 -17.28 23.23 17.75
C LEU A 455 -16.25 22.10 17.75
N ALA A 456 -16.07 21.38 16.63
CA ALA A 456 -15.06 20.34 16.51
C ALA A 456 -14.58 20.17 15.06
N ASP A 457 -13.32 19.76 14.92
CA ASP A 457 -12.79 19.16 13.69
C ASP A 457 -13.10 17.66 13.65
N GLU A 458 -12.71 16.98 12.56
CA GLU A 458 -12.95 15.54 12.35
C GLU A 458 -12.42 14.68 13.51
N ALA A 459 -11.25 15.02 14.06
CA ALA A 459 -10.65 14.29 15.18
C ALA A 459 -11.43 14.49 16.49
N GLY A 460 -12.01 15.67 16.70
CA GLY A 460 -12.79 16.04 17.87
C GLY A 460 -14.23 15.52 17.89
N LEU A 461 -14.84 15.21 16.73
CA LEU A 461 -16.26 14.87 16.59
C LEU A 461 -16.74 13.81 17.59
N MET A 462 -16.08 12.65 17.60
CA MET A 462 -16.49 11.52 18.44
C MET A 462 -16.27 11.79 19.93
N THR A 463 -15.26 12.60 20.26
CA THR A 463 -14.98 13.02 21.64
C THR A 463 -16.05 13.98 22.15
N ALA A 464 -16.49 14.93 21.32
CA ALA A 464 -17.56 15.85 21.63
C ALA A 464 -18.89 15.11 21.86
N LEU A 465 -19.23 14.17 20.96
CA LEU A 465 -20.39 13.30 21.12
C LEU A 465 -20.35 12.52 22.43
N ALA A 466 -19.22 11.89 22.77
CA ALA A 466 -19.12 11.11 23.99
C ALA A 466 -19.38 11.93 25.27
N ARG A 467 -19.05 13.23 25.24
CA ARG A 467 -19.16 14.14 26.40
C ARG A 467 -20.51 14.81 26.53
N ASP A 468 -21.27 14.96 25.44
CA ASP A 468 -22.55 15.67 25.42
C ASP A 468 -23.73 14.70 25.20
N PRO A 469 -24.52 14.36 26.23
CA PRO A 469 -25.70 13.51 26.10
C PRO A 469 -26.81 14.12 25.22
N SER A 470 -26.97 15.45 25.24
CA SER A 470 -28.01 16.13 24.48
C SER A 470 -27.70 16.08 22.98
N LEU A 471 -26.45 16.34 22.61
CA LEU A 471 -25.98 16.22 21.24
C LEU A 471 -26.11 14.77 20.72
N ARG A 472 -25.77 13.77 21.54
CA ARG A 472 -25.99 12.36 21.18
C ARG A 472 -27.44 12.07 20.85
N SER A 473 -28.37 12.56 21.67
CA SER A 473 -29.79 12.36 21.41
C SER A 473 -30.26 13.02 20.10
N ILE A 474 -29.70 14.18 19.73
CA ILE A 474 -30.00 14.85 18.45
C ILE A 474 -29.45 14.01 17.29
N VAL A 475 -28.19 13.60 17.34
CA VAL A 475 -27.56 12.78 16.29
C VAL A 475 -28.28 11.43 16.14
N ASP A 476 -28.64 10.77 17.23
CA ASP A 476 -29.39 9.50 17.20
C ASP A 476 -30.78 9.69 16.55
N ARG A 477 -31.46 10.82 16.79
CA ARG A 477 -32.75 11.14 16.17
C ARG A 477 -32.61 11.35 14.66
N ASP A 478 -31.59 12.09 14.24
CA ASP A 478 -31.29 12.33 12.82
C ASP A 478 -30.95 11.03 12.11
N LEU A 479 -30.08 10.21 12.70
CA LEU A 479 -29.76 8.87 12.20
C LEU A 479 -30.99 7.99 12.11
N GLY A 480 -31.88 8.03 13.12
CA GLY A 480 -33.15 7.31 13.10
C GLY A 480 -34.02 7.71 11.91
N THR A 481 -34.15 9.02 11.63
CA THR A 481 -34.92 9.54 10.49
C THR A 481 -34.31 9.12 9.15
N ILE A 482 -32.98 9.24 9.02
CA ILE A 482 -32.23 8.80 7.84
C ILE A 482 -32.39 7.30 7.61
N PHE A 483 -32.32 6.50 8.67
CA PHE A 483 -32.46 5.06 8.58
C PHE A 483 -33.89 4.65 8.18
N GLN A 484 -34.92 5.34 8.67
CA GLN A 484 -36.29 5.12 8.20
C GLN A 484 -36.43 5.40 6.70
N ARG A 485 -35.76 6.44 6.19
CA ARG A 485 -35.72 6.70 4.75
C ARG A 485 -34.99 5.60 3.99
N ALA A 486 -33.87 5.09 4.51
CA ALA A 486 -33.16 3.95 3.92
C ALA A 486 -34.04 2.70 3.86
N LEU A 487 -34.77 2.39 4.95
CA LEU A 487 -35.73 1.28 5.00
C LEU A 487 -36.84 1.45 3.96
N ALA A 488 -37.44 2.64 3.86
CA ALA A 488 -38.52 2.89 2.89
C ALA A 488 -38.06 2.69 1.44
N ILE A 489 -36.84 3.12 1.10
CA ILE A 489 -36.27 2.90 -0.23
C ILE A 489 -35.95 1.40 -0.43
N ALA A 490 -35.29 0.77 0.53
CA ALA A 490 -34.98 -0.66 0.46
C ALA A 490 -36.24 -1.53 0.32
N GLN A 491 -37.34 -1.19 1.00
CA GLN A 491 -38.63 -1.86 0.86
C GLN A 491 -39.20 -1.75 -0.55
N ARG A 492 -39.20 -0.55 -1.15
CA ARG A 492 -39.66 -0.35 -2.54
C ARG A 492 -38.86 -1.15 -3.55
N HIS A 493 -37.58 -1.38 -3.26
CA HIS A 493 -36.64 -2.07 -4.14
C HIS A 493 -36.28 -3.49 -3.66
N ALA A 494 -37.07 -4.09 -2.76
CA ALA A 494 -36.72 -5.36 -2.11
C ALA A 494 -36.50 -6.51 -3.11
N LEU A 495 -37.32 -6.58 -4.17
CA LEU A 495 -37.18 -7.58 -5.24
C LEU A 495 -35.89 -7.38 -6.05
N GLN A 496 -35.53 -6.13 -6.35
CA GLN A 496 -34.29 -5.83 -7.07
C GLN A 496 -33.07 -6.13 -6.21
N ILE A 497 -33.10 -5.78 -4.91
CA ILE A 497 -32.03 -6.11 -3.96
C ILE A 497 -31.84 -7.63 -3.87
N ALA A 498 -32.94 -8.40 -3.76
CA ALA A 498 -32.87 -9.87 -3.74
C ALA A 498 -32.29 -10.45 -5.04
N ALA A 499 -32.73 -9.96 -6.20
CA ALA A 499 -32.24 -10.42 -7.50
C ALA A 499 -30.74 -10.12 -7.71
N VAL A 500 -30.28 -8.94 -7.30
CA VAL A 500 -28.84 -8.58 -7.32
C VAL A 500 -28.06 -9.47 -6.35
N ALA A 501 -28.60 -9.75 -5.16
CA ALA A 501 -27.95 -10.62 -4.19
C ALA A 501 -27.80 -12.06 -4.72
N ASP A 502 -28.84 -12.62 -5.34
CA ASP A 502 -28.79 -13.97 -5.92
C ASP A 502 -27.74 -14.06 -7.04
N ALA A 503 -27.68 -13.07 -7.93
CA ALA A 503 -26.65 -13.00 -8.96
C ALA A 503 -25.25 -12.82 -8.37
N LEU A 504 -25.11 -12.08 -7.27
CA LEU A 504 -23.84 -11.88 -6.59
C LEU A 504 -23.38 -13.14 -5.85
N ILE A 505 -24.29 -13.96 -5.31
CA ILE A 505 -23.96 -15.28 -4.73
C ILE A 505 -23.39 -16.20 -5.81
N GLU A 506 -24.01 -16.23 -6.99
CA GLU A 506 -23.58 -17.06 -8.11
C GLU A 506 -22.24 -16.59 -8.70
N ARG A 507 -22.10 -15.28 -8.94
CA ARG A 507 -20.99 -14.72 -9.74
C ARG A 507 -19.88 -14.07 -8.92
N ARG A 508 -20.13 -13.74 -7.64
CA ARG A 508 -19.24 -13.07 -6.68
C ARG A 508 -18.77 -11.65 -7.03
N LEU A 509 -18.90 -11.27 -8.28
CA LEU A 509 -18.65 -9.94 -8.81
C LEU A 509 -19.77 -9.62 -9.79
N LEU A 510 -20.34 -8.42 -9.65
CA LEU A 510 -21.14 -7.77 -10.67
C LEU A 510 -20.46 -6.47 -11.05
N THR A 511 -20.27 -6.25 -12.34
CA THR A 511 -19.83 -4.95 -12.88
C THR A 511 -20.97 -3.93 -12.86
N GLY A 512 -20.64 -2.65 -12.87
CA GLY A 512 -21.63 -1.57 -12.94
C GLY A 512 -22.58 -1.67 -14.15
N ASP A 513 -22.09 -2.15 -15.30
CA ASP A 513 -22.92 -2.36 -16.49
C ASP A 513 -23.87 -3.55 -16.33
N GLU A 514 -23.42 -4.65 -15.70
CA GLU A 514 -24.28 -5.78 -15.38
C GLU A 514 -25.36 -5.39 -14.38
N LEU A 515 -25.00 -4.64 -13.34
CA LEU A 515 -25.95 -4.10 -12.37
C LEU A 515 -27.00 -3.21 -13.06
N ARG A 516 -26.57 -2.25 -13.88
CA ARG A 516 -27.50 -1.35 -14.61
C ARG A 516 -28.49 -2.14 -15.45
N ARG A 517 -28.02 -3.13 -16.23
CA ARG A 517 -28.91 -4.02 -17.00
C ARG A 517 -29.92 -4.75 -16.11
N MET A 518 -29.50 -5.23 -14.94
CA MET A 518 -30.41 -5.89 -14.00
C MET A 518 -31.46 -4.94 -13.41
N LEU A 519 -31.09 -3.69 -13.15
CA LEU A 519 -32.00 -2.69 -12.59
C LEU A 519 -32.98 -2.14 -13.63
N ASP A 520 -32.55 -2.00 -14.89
CA ASP A 520 -33.40 -1.53 -15.99
C ASP A 520 -34.48 -2.56 -16.37
N VAL A 521 -34.14 -3.86 -16.41
CA VAL A 521 -35.12 -4.95 -16.68
C VAL A 521 -36.23 -4.99 -15.62
N GLY A 522 -35.96 -4.49 -14.40
CA GLY A 522 -36.96 -4.38 -13.34
C GLY A 522 -37.91 -3.17 -13.46
N ARG A 523 -37.58 -2.15 -14.27
CA ARG A 523 -38.46 -0.99 -14.49
C ARG A 523 -39.57 -1.29 -15.49
N ASP A 524 -39.29 -2.04 -16.54
CA ASP A 524 -40.26 -2.38 -17.59
C ASP A 524 -41.37 -3.34 -17.12
N ALA A 525 -41.21 -3.98 -15.96
CA ALA A 525 -42.21 -4.88 -15.38
C ALA A 525 -43.24 -4.17 -14.45
N VAL A 526 -43.07 -2.87 -14.15
CA VAL A 526 -43.84 -2.16 -13.11
C VAL A 526 -44.66 -0.98 -13.64
N GLU A 527 -44.57 -0.60 -14.92
CA GLU A 527 -45.49 0.41 -15.48
C GLU A 527 -46.87 -0.20 -15.78
N PRO A 528 -47.96 0.23 -15.08
CA PRO A 528 -49.30 -0.13 -15.51
C PRO A 528 -49.62 0.63 -16.81
N LYS A 529 -49.98 -0.10 -17.86
CA LYS A 529 -50.55 0.48 -19.08
C LYS A 529 -51.74 1.36 -18.70
N GLU A 530 -51.66 2.66 -18.97
CA GLU A 530 -52.82 3.54 -18.92
C GLU A 530 -53.93 2.96 -19.81
N PRO A 531 -55.19 2.91 -19.33
CA PRO A 531 -56.30 2.52 -20.18
C PRO A 531 -56.54 3.63 -21.20
N GLY A 532 -56.28 3.31 -22.47
CA GLY A 532 -56.59 4.21 -23.58
C GLY A 532 -58.07 4.56 -23.60
N ASN A 533 -58.37 5.86 -23.54
CA ASN A 533 -59.70 6.39 -23.81
C ASN A 533 -60.07 6.09 -25.27
N GLY A 534 -61.07 5.23 -25.45
CA GLY A 534 -61.88 5.16 -26.66
C GLY A 534 -63.00 6.18 -26.65
#